data_AF-X1FH58-F1
#
_entry.id   AF-X1FH58-F1
#
_cell.length_a   1.000
_cell.length_b   1.000
_cell.length_c   1.000
_cell.angle_alpha   90.00
_cell.angle_beta   90.00
_cell.angle_gamma   90.00
#
_symmetry.space_group_name_H-M   'P 1'
#
loop_
_entity.id
_entity.type
_entity.pdbx_description
1 polymer ?
#
loop_
_entity_poly.entity_id
_entity_poly.type
_entity_poly.pdbx_seq_one_letter_code
_entity_poly.pdbx_strand_id
1 'polypeptide(L)'
;VATRMIEYFDTLATFDVVGALVLGEDMGFKTQTLLSPEVYREYLFPWHAKLVKAVHTHGKPIILHSCGNLREIMDDIIDCGWDAKHILKQVLIIVQAVACFFVTEKPHHILKDAPGATCDNLHSLGKKLDHMLHG
;
A
#
# COMPACT_ATOMS: atom_id res chain seq x y z
N VAL A 1 15.28 3.25 15.75
CA VAL A 1 13.90 2.73 15.66
C VAL A 1 13.55 2.34 14.22
N ALA A 2 13.67 3.24 13.24
CA ALA A 2 13.34 2.96 11.82
C ALA A 2 14.03 1.71 11.22
N THR A 3 15.31 1.46 11.50
CA THR A 3 16.03 0.27 11.01
C THR A 3 15.37 -1.06 11.41
N ARG A 4 14.80 -1.13 12.63
CA ARG A 4 14.13 -2.33 13.13
C ARG A 4 12.84 -2.62 12.39
N MET A 5 12.13 -1.57 11.95
CA MET A 5 10.95 -1.74 11.12
C MET A 5 11.30 -2.31 9.75
N ILE A 6 12.40 -1.85 9.15
CA ILE A 6 12.88 -2.39 7.88
C ILE A 6 13.26 -3.87 8.04
N GLU A 7 14.06 -4.22 9.06
CA GLU A 7 14.44 -5.63 9.35
C GLU A 7 13.21 -6.53 9.56
N TYR A 8 12.18 -6.01 10.25
CA TYR A 8 10.94 -6.73 10.48
C TYR A 8 10.19 -7.02 9.17
N PHE A 9 9.97 -6.00 8.34
CA PHE A 9 9.28 -6.17 7.06
C PHE A 9 10.09 -7.02 6.07
N ASP A 10 11.42 -6.89 6.06
CA ASP A 10 12.32 -7.72 5.26
C ASP A 10 12.19 -9.20 5.65
N THR A 11 12.23 -9.50 6.95
CA THR A 11 12.03 -10.87 7.46
C THR A 11 10.66 -11.41 7.09
N LEU A 12 9.59 -10.62 7.26
CA LEU A 12 8.23 -11.01 6.87
C LEU A 12 8.11 -11.30 5.37
N ALA A 13 8.83 -10.54 4.53
CA ALA A 13 8.79 -10.71 3.08
C ALA A 13 9.45 -12.00 2.59
N THR A 14 10.31 -12.65 3.40
CA THR A 14 10.93 -13.94 3.07
C THR A 14 9.96 -15.13 3.11
N PHE A 15 8.80 -14.99 3.74
CA PHE A 15 7.85 -16.09 3.86
C PHE A 15 7.00 -16.19 2.59
N ASP A 16 7.05 -17.35 1.92
CA ASP A 16 6.31 -17.58 0.68
C ASP A 16 4.80 -17.36 0.85
N VAL A 17 4.25 -17.71 2.01
CA VAL A 17 2.83 -17.56 2.35
C VAL A 17 2.36 -16.10 2.45
N VAL A 18 3.29 -15.15 2.58
CA VAL A 18 2.96 -13.72 2.63
C VAL A 18 2.80 -13.20 1.20
N GLY A 19 1.57 -12.82 0.84
CA GLY A 19 1.25 -12.27 -0.49
C GLY A 19 1.47 -10.77 -0.64
N ALA A 20 1.35 -10.00 0.45
CA ALA A 20 1.55 -8.56 0.48
C ALA A 20 1.82 -8.10 1.92
N LEU A 21 2.47 -6.94 2.07
CA LEU A 21 2.71 -6.31 3.38
C LEU A 21 1.96 -4.98 3.49
N VAL A 22 1.54 -4.63 4.70
CA VAL A 22 0.82 -3.38 4.97
C VAL A 22 1.52 -2.65 6.10
N LEU A 23 1.89 -1.39 5.87
CA LEU A 23 2.36 -0.48 6.92
C LEU A 23 1.23 0.45 7.35
N GLY A 24 0.89 0.45 8.64
CA GLY A 24 0.03 1.47 9.23
C GLY A 24 0.83 2.67 9.72
N GLU A 25 0.57 3.85 9.15
CA GLU A 25 1.14 5.13 9.54
C GLU A 25 0.05 6.19 9.61
N ASP A 26 -0.02 6.95 10.70
CA ASP A 26 -0.98 8.04 10.83
C ASP A 26 -0.35 9.35 10.38
N MET A 27 -0.55 9.72 9.12
CA MET A 27 0.08 10.90 8.52
C MET A 27 -0.86 12.08 8.27
N GLY A 28 -2.14 11.97 8.62
CA GLY A 28 -3.13 12.98 8.25
C GLY A 28 -4.25 13.19 9.27
N PHE A 29 -4.59 14.46 9.47
CA PHE A 29 -5.87 14.90 10.01
C PHE A 29 -6.94 14.94 8.92
N LYS A 30 -8.17 15.33 9.29
CA LYS A 30 -9.29 15.48 8.34
C LYS A 30 -8.97 16.46 7.21
N THR A 31 -8.25 17.54 7.49
CA THR A 31 -8.04 18.67 6.56
C THR A 31 -6.62 18.77 6.01
N GLN A 32 -5.62 18.25 6.73
CA GLN A 32 -4.20 18.46 6.45
C GLN A 32 -3.37 17.27 6.93
N THR A 33 -2.09 17.25 6.60
CA THR A 33 -1.11 16.29 7.12
C THR A 33 -0.86 16.49 8.62
N LEU A 34 -0.39 15.46 9.32
CA LEU A 34 -0.09 15.52 10.76
C LEU A 34 1.14 16.41 11.04
N LEU A 35 2.14 16.35 10.16
CA LEU A 35 3.33 17.19 10.17
C LEU A 35 3.36 18.06 8.90
N SER A 36 4.27 19.04 8.83
CA SER A 36 4.43 19.79 7.58
C SER A 36 5.04 18.89 6.48
N PRO A 37 4.72 19.10 5.20
CA PRO A 37 5.32 18.34 4.09
C PRO A 37 6.84 18.28 4.12
N GLU A 38 7.50 19.36 4.55
CA GLU A 38 8.96 19.44 4.66
C GLU A 38 9.52 18.45 5.69
N VAL A 39 8.83 18.30 6.83
CA VAL A 39 9.23 17.34 7.86
C VAL A 39 9.12 15.90 7.35
N TYR A 40 8.09 15.58 6.55
CA TYR A 40 8.00 14.26 5.92
C TYR A 40 9.16 13.99 4.96
N ARG A 41 9.48 14.95 4.09
CA ARG A 41 10.56 14.83 3.11
C ARG A 41 11.92 14.70 3.76
N GLU A 42 12.17 15.42 4.84
CA GLU A 42 13.45 15.39 5.54
C GLU A 42 13.62 14.13 6.39
N TYR A 43 12.57 13.71 7.11
CA TYR A 43 12.71 12.72 8.18
C TYR A 43 11.99 11.39 7.96
N LEU A 44 10.98 11.30 7.10
CA LEU A 44 10.13 10.09 6.96
C LEU A 44 10.30 9.41 5.59
N PHE A 45 10.16 10.14 4.49
CA PHE A 45 10.24 9.57 3.15
C PHE A 45 11.56 8.87 2.81
N PRO A 46 12.74 9.33 3.29
CA PRO A 46 13.97 8.58 3.12
C PRO A 46 13.94 7.18 3.75
N TRP A 47 13.13 6.97 4.80
CA TRP A 47 12.93 5.66 5.40
C TRP A 47 11.84 4.85 4.71
N HIS A 48 10.76 5.50 4.24
CA HIS A 48 9.73 4.85 3.44
C HIS A 48 10.34 4.23 2.17
N ALA A 49 11.16 4.99 1.43
CA ALA A 49 11.83 4.47 0.24
C ALA A 49 12.74 3.27 0.54
N LYS A 50 13.44 3.26 1.68
CA LYS A 50 14.26 2.11 2.11
C LYS A 50 13.41 0.89 2.47
N LEU A 51 12.29 1.11 3.16
CA LEU A 51 11.35 0.06 3.53
C LEU A 51 10.72 -0.59 2.29
N VAL A 52 10.17 0.24 1.39
CA VAL A 52 9.57 -0.21 0.13
C VAL A 52 10.59 -1.03 -0.65
N LYS A 53 11.81 -0.51 -0.80
CA LYS A 53 12.89 -1.23 -1.49
C LYS A 53 13.20 -2.58 -0.86
N ALA A 54 13.28 -2.67 0.47
CA ALA A 54 13.56 -3.93 1.17
C ALA A 54 12.45 -4.97 0.93
N VAL A 55 11.19 -4.56 0.90
CA VAL A 55 10.09 -5.49 0.58
C VAL A 55 10.12 -5.90 -0.90
N HIS A 56 10.36 -4.95 -1.80
CA HIS A 56 10.45 -5.21 -3.25
C HIS A 56 11.61 -6.13 -3.63
N THR A 57 12.70 -6.21 -2.85
CA THR A 57 13.78 -7.18 -3.14
C THR A 57 13.34 -8.64 -3.05
N HIS A 58 12.21 -8.92 -2.39
CA HIS A 58 11.59 -10.25 -2.32
C HIS A 58 10.45 -10.43 -3.34
N GLY A 59 10.24 -9.46 -4.24
CA GLY A 59 9.16 -9.48 -5.21
C GLY A 59 7.75 -9.35 -4.60
N LYS A 60 7.65 -8.88 -3.34
CA LYS A 60 6.38 -8.71 -2.63
C LYS A 60 5.88 -7.27 -2.76
N PRO A 61 4.57 -7.03 -2.90
CA PRO A 61 3.99 -5.68 -2.85
C PRO A 61 3.84 -5.16 -1.41
N ILE A 62 3.87 -3.84 -1.25
CA ILE A 62 3.70 -3.15 0.03
C ILE A 62 2.67 -2.00 -0.06
N ILE A 63 1.78 -1.93 0.93
CA ILE A 63 0.64 -1.02 0.96
C ILE A 63 0.79 -0.04 2.13
N LEU A 64 0.63 1.25 1.84
CA LEU A 64 0.57 2.29 2.86
C LEU A 64 -0.85 2.43 3.37
N HIS A 65 -1.08 2.12 4.63
CA HIS A 65 -2.28 2.51 5.32
C HIS A 65 -2.05 3.84 6.04
N SER A 66 -2.80 4.87 5.66
CA SER A 66 -2.88 6.13 6.41
C SER A 66 -4.24 6.78 6.21
N CYS A 67 -4.87 7.15 7.32
CA CYS A 67 -6.05 8.00 7.32
C CYS A 67 -5.70 9.48 7.09
N GLY A 68 -6.74 10.29 6.87
CA GLY A 68 -6.61 11.74 6.74
C GLY A 68 -6.29 12.24 5.32
N ASN A 69 -6.11 13.56 5.22
CA ASN A 69 -5.79 14.25 3.97
C ASN A 69 -4.27 14.32 3.78
N LEU A 70 -3.76 13.60 2.78
CA LEU A 70 -2.34 13.58 2.42
C LEU A 70 -2.04 14.26 1.09
N ARG A 71 -2.98 15.03 0.54
CA ARG A 71 -2.89 15.58 -0.82
C ARG A 71 -1.56 16.29 -1.11
N GLU A 72 -1.03 17.02 -0.14
CA GLU A 72 0.20 17.81 -0.26
C GLU A 72 1.48 16.97 -0.35
N ILE A 73 1.41 15.68 0.02
CA ILE A 73 2.54 14.75 0.05
C ILE A 73 2.28 13.49 -0.79
N MET A 74 1.22 13.49 -1.62
CA MET A 74 0.87 12.31 -2.43
C MET A 74 1.93 12.00 -3.47
N ASP A 75 2.52 13.01 -4.10
CA ASP A 75 3.59 12.82 -5.09
C ASP A 75 4.83 12.23 -4.42
N ASP A 76 5.19 12.70 -3.22
CA ASP A 76 6.30 12.14 -2.45
C ASP A 76 6.05 10.66 -2.05
N ILE A 77 4.80 10.30 -1.75
CA ILE A 77 4.41 8.90 -1.48
C ILE A 77 4.57 8.05 -2.75
N ILE A 78 4.17 8.56 -3.92
CA ILE A 78 4.37 7.87 -5.20
C ILE A 78 5.87 7.66 -5.45
N ASP A 79 6.68 8.70 -5.24
CA ASP A 79 8.12 8.66 -5.46
C ASP A 79 8.86 7.68 -4.53
N CYS A 80 8.30 7.41 -3.35
CA CYS A 80 8.82 6.36 -2.46
C CYS A 80 8.61 4.94 -3.00
N GLY A 81 7.73 4.75 -3.99
CA GLY A 81 7.46 3.46 -4.64
C GLY A 81 6.37 2.62 -3.98
N TRP A 82 5.47 3.20 -3.19
CA TRP A 82 4.36 2.46 -2.60
C TRP A 82 3.42 1.89 -3.67
N ASP A 83 3.03 0.63 -3.54
CA ASP A 83 2.18 -0.05 -4.54
C ASP A 83 0.69 0.33 -4.41
N ALA A 84 0.24 0.68 -3.20
CA ALA A 84 -1.13 1.11 -2.96
C ALA A 84 -1.26 1.94 -1.68
N LYS A 85 -2.37 2.68 -1.58
CA LYS A 85 -2.78 3.43 -0.38
C LYS A 85 -4.15 2.96 0.13
N HIS A 86 -4.23 2.57 1.40
CA HIS A 86 -5.46 2.17 2.08
C HIS A 86 -6.01 3.28 3.00
N ILE A 87 -7.33 3.51 2.98
CA ILE A 87 -8.06 4.48 3.81
C ILE A 87 -9.29 3.80 4.43
N LEU A 88 -9.50 3.94 5.75
CA LEU A 88 -10.60 3.27 6.48
C LEU A 88 -12.02 3.80 6.16
N LYS A 89 -12.14 4.99 5.55
CA LYS A 89 -13.43 5.59 5.16
C LYS A 89 -13.52 5.76 3.66
N GLN A 90 -14.37 4.96 3.01
CA GLN A 90 -15.01 4.99 1.65
C GLN A 90 -14.50 5.90 0.51
N VAL A 91 -13.29 6.44 0.57
CA VAL A 91 -12.64 7.19 -0.51
C VAL A 91 -11.39 6.41 -0.88
N LEU A 92 -11.53 5.60 -1.94
CA LEU A 92 -10.42 4.88 -2.54
C LEU A 92 -9.59 5.88 -3.37
N ILE A 93 -8.33 6.12 -2.97
CA ILE A 93 -7.37 6.86 -3.80
C ILE A 93 -6.40 5.81 -4.34
N ILE A 94 -6.57 5.48 -5.63
CA ILE A 94 -5.74 4.52 -6.33
C ILE A 94 -4.44 5.22 -6.69
N VAL A 95 -3.37 4.89 -5.97
CA VAL A 95 -2.01 5.23 -6.38
C VAL A 95 -1.56 4.10 -7.29
N GLN A 96 -1.80 4.25 -8.59
CA GLN A 96 -1.31 3.37 -9.67
C GLN A 96 -1.45 1.85 -9.46
N ALA A 97 -2.70 1.39 -9.29
CA ALA A 97 -3.14 -0.01 -9.41
C ALA A 97 -2.58 -1.01 -8.37
N VAL A 98 -3.43 -1.46 -7.44
CA VAL A 98 -3.70 -2.86 -7.05
C VAL A 98 -4.57 -2.93 -5.78
N ALA A 99 -5.29 -4.04 -5.66
CA ALA A 99 -6.43 -4.35 -4.81
C ALA A 99 -6.38 -3.93 -3.33
N CYS A 100 -7.50 -3.40 -2.85
CA CYS A 100 -7.80 -3.24 -1.43
C CYS A 100 -8.11 -4.63 -0.83
N PHE A 101 -7.18 -5.24 -0.11
CA PHE A 101 -7.45 -6.43 0.71
C PHE A 101 -7.86 -5.99 2.12
N PHE A 102 -9.13 -6.17 2.45
CA PHE A 102 -9.54 -6.27 3.84
C PHE A 102 -8.98 -7.58 4.39
N VAL A 103 -7.97 -7.49 5.25
CA VAL A 103 -7.65 -8.59 6.17
C VAL A 103 -8.73 -8.57 7.24
N THR A 104 -9.86 -9.19 6.95
CA THR A 104 -10.76 -9.68 7.99
C THR A 104 -10.89 -11.17 7.80
N GLU A 105 -10.70 -11.91 8.88
CA GLU A 105 -10.60 -13.36 8.92
C GLU A 105 -11.70 -14.04 8.12
N LYS A 106 -11.26 -15.03 7.33
CA LYS A 106 -12.00 -16.01 6.50
C LYS A 106 -12.06 -15.67 4.99
N PRO A 107 -11.40 -16.49 4.14
CA PRO A 107 -11.67 -16.48 2.73
C PRO A 107 -13.06 -17.09 2.50
N HIS A 108 -13.62 -16.86 1.32
CA HIS A 108 -14.95 -17.28 0.88
C HIS A 108 -16.03 -16.23 1.12
N HIS A 109 -16.47 -15.68 -0.01
CA HIS A 109 -17.58 -14.74 -0.18
C HIS A 109 -17.23 -13.30 0.15
N ILE A 110 -16.95 -12.50 -0.88
CA ILE A 110 -17.61 -11.21 -1.19
C ILE A 110 -16.87 -10.64 -2.42
N LEU A 111 -17.35 -11.02 -3.60
CA LEU A 111 -17.09 -10.31 -4.86
C LEU A 111 -18.44 -10.17 -5.56
N LYS A 112 -19.33 -9.36 -4.98
CA LYS A 112 -20.46 -8.80 -5.71
C LYS A 112 -20.66 -7.38 -5.22
N ASP A 113 -20.57 -6.48 -6.19
CA ASP A 113 -21.15 -5.13 -6.20
C ASP A 113 -20.25 -3.97 -5.70
N ALA A 114 -19.53 -3.38 -6.65
CA ALA A 114 -19.17 -1.96 -6.62
C ALA A 114 -19.45 -1.35 -8.01
N PRO A 115 -20.31 -0.31 -8.13
CA PRO A 115 -20.66 0.29 -9.40
C PRO A 115 -19.62 1.31 -9.85
N GLY A 116 -19.21 1.25 -11.12
CA GLY A 116 -18.57 2.38 -11.82
C GLY A 116 -17.20 2.15 -12.46
N ALA A 117 -16.57 0.98 -12.31
CA ALA A 117 -15.38 0.61 -13.09
C ALA A 117 -15.77 -0.40 -14.18
N THR A 118 -15.54 -0.08 -15.45
CA THR A 118 -15.88 -1.00 -16.56
C THR A 118 -14.91 -2.18 -16.61
N CYS A 119 -15.47 -3.36 -16.92
CA CYS A 119 -14.92 -4.70 -16.67
C CYS A 119 -13.64 -5.05 -17.44
N ASP A 120 -13.40 -4.40 -18.58
CA ASP A 120 -12.49 -4.94 -19.60
C ASP A 120 -11.00 -4.76 -19.25
N ASN A 121 -10.65 -3.72 -18.48
CA ASN A 121 -9.25 -3.47 -18.07
C ASN A 121 -8.89 -4.08 -16.71
N LEU A 122 -9.87 -4.54 -15.94
CA LEU A 122 -9.67 -5.22 -14.65
C LEU A 122 -9.43 -6.72 -14.84
N HIS A 123 -10.02 -7.31 -15.88
CA HIS A 123 -9.84 -8.73 -16.20
C HIS A 123 -8.40 -9.06 -16.65
N SER A 124 -7.75 -8.16 -17.37
CA SER A 124 -6.35 -8.32 -17.81
C SER A 124 -5.36 -8.17 -16.65
N LEU A 125 -5.59 -7.22 -15.75
CA LEU A 125 -4.78 -7.04 -14.54
C LEU A 125 -4.99 -8.18 -13.54
N GLY A 126 -6.23 -8.65 -13.36
CA GLY A 126 -6.56 -9.81 -12.55
C GLY A 126 -5.88 -11.09 -13.05
N LYS A 127 -5.87 -11.33 -14.37
CA LYS A 127 -5.14 -12.46 -14.96
C LYS A 127 -3.62 -12.37 -14.81
N LYS A 128 -3.07 -11.16 -14.89
CA LYS A 128 -1.63 -10.93 -14.70
C LYS A 128 -1.21 -11.18 -13.25
N LEU A 129 -2.04 -10.75 -12.29
CA LEU A 129 -1.83 -11.00 -10.87
C LEU A 129 -2.04 -12.48 -10.52
N ASP A 130 -3.03 -13.14 -11.13
CA ASP A 130 -3.30 -14.58 -10.95
C ASP A 130 -2.17 -15.45 -11.50
N HIS A 131 -1.60 -15.10 -12.66
CA HIS A 131 -0.41 -15.75 -13.21
C HIS A 131 0.84 -15.51 -12.34
N MET A 132 0.96 -14.37 -11.66
CA MET A 132 2.06 -14.09 -10.73
C MET A 132 1.92 -14.82 -9.38
N LEU A 133 0.69 -15.18 -8.99
CA LEU A 133 0.40 -15.84 -7.72
C LEU A 133 0.34 -17.37 -7.83
N HIS A 134 0.07 -17.91 -9.03
CA HIS A 134 -0.18 -19.34 -9.25
C HIS A 134 0.68 -20.00 -10.35
N GLY A 135 1.61 -19.26 -10.96
CA GLY A 135 2.60 -19.77 -11.92
C GLY A 135 4.02 -19.56 -11.42
#